data_AF-A0A7C3RVT6-F1
#
_entry.id   AF-A0A7C3RVT6-F1
#
_cell.length_a   1.000
_cell.length_b   1.000
_cell.length_c   1.000
_cell.angle_alpha   90.00
_cell.angle_beta   90.00
_cell.angle_gamma   90.00
#
_symmetry.space_group_name_H-M   'P 1'
#
loop_
_entity.id
_entity.type
_entity.pdbx_description
1 polymer ?
#
loop_
_entity_poly.entity_id
_entity_poly.type
_entity_poly.pdbx_seq_one_letter_code
_entity_poly.pdbx_strand_id
1 'polypeptide(L)' 'MTDKRVFIERRPAEGDYAVRKPGSDRASAVLPTQAKAIDWAQQRGADVFVERVRQTKLGHPDKWRRP' A
#
# COMPACT_ATOMS: atom_id res chain seq x y z
N MET A 1 -8.75 16.75 11.19
CA MET A 1 -7.39 16.17 11.18
C MET A 1 -7.15 15.54 9.83
N THR A 2 -6.02 15.81 9.17
CA THR A 2 -5.70 15.17 7.89
C THR A 2 -5.42 13.69 8.13
N ASP A 3 -6.15 12.83 7.44
CA ASP A 3 -5.93 11.39 7.50
C ASP A 3 -4.51 11.06 7.01
N LYS A 4 -3.71 10.46 7.90
CA LYS A 4 -2.31 10.08 7.60
C LYS A 4 -2.21 8.69 6.99
N ARG A 5 -3.31 7.95 6.89
CA ARG A 5 -3.30 6.58 6.38
C ARG A 5 -2.94 6.57 4.90
N VAL A 6 -2.15 5.59 4.52
CA VAL A 6 -1.90 5.25 3.12
C VAL A 6 -1.99 3.75 2.91
N PHE A 7 -2.49 3.38 1.74
CA PHE A 7 -2.68 2.00 1.32
C PHE A 7 -1.68 1.68 0.21
N ILE A 8 -0.91 0.61 0.42
CA ILE A 8 0.07 0.10 -0.53
C ILE A 8 -0.54 -1.12 -1.20
N GLU A 9 -0.94 -0.95 -2.45
CA GLU A 9 -1.64 -1.94 -3.28
C GLU A 9 -0.71 -2.46 -4.36
N ARG A 10 -0.73 -3.77 -4.62
CA ARG A 10 -0.02 -4.34 -5.76
C ARG A 10 -0.85 -4.11 -7.02
N ARG A 11 -0.21 -3.68 -8.10
CA ARG A 11 -0.85 -3.56 -9.42
C ARG A 11 -0.59 -4.86 -10.20
N PRO A 12 -1.57 -5.78 -10.34
CA PRO A 12 -1.29 -7.14 -10.82
C PRO A 12 -0.71 -7.21 -12.23
N ALA A 13 -1.13 -6.31 -13.12
CA ALA A 13 -0.66 -6.26 -14.50
C ALA A 13 0.81 -5.84 -14.63
N GLU A 14 1.25 -4.87 -13.82
CA GLU A 14 2.58 -4.26 -13.90
C GLU A 14 3.58 -4.88 -12.90
N GLY A 15 3.06 -5.47 -11.82
CA GLY A 15 3.86 -6.09 -10.76
C GLY A 15 4.44 -5.12 -9.72
N ASP A 16 4.24 -3.82 -9.89
CA ASP A 16 4.69 -2.78 -8.98
C ASP A 16 3.60 -2.37 -7.96
N TYR A 17 3.87 -1.34 -7.15
CA TYR A 17 3.05 -0.98 -5.99
C TYR A 17 2.61 0.48 -6.03
N ALA A 18 1.30 0.69 -5.89
CA ALA A 18 0.70 2.02 -5.78
C ALA A 18 0.52 2.41 -4.32
N VAL A 19 0.85 3.66 -3.98
CA VAL A 19 0.53 4.27 -2.69
C VAL A 19 -0.70 5.15 -2.84
N ARG A 20 -1.79 4.83 -2.15
CA ARG A 20 -3.06 5.58 -2.23
C ARG A 20 -3.45 6.17 -0.89
N LYS A 21 -4.11 7.33 -0.94
CA LYS A 21 -4.83 7.87 0.21
C LYS A 21 -6.22 7.24 0.30
N PRO A 22 -6.83 7.16 1.50
CA PRO A 22 -8.21 6.73 1.67
C PRO A 22 -9.15 7.47 0.70
N GLY A 23 -9.95 6.71 -0.06
CA GLY A 23 -10.93 7.25 -1.01
C GLY A 23 -10.34 7.93 -2.26
N SER A 24 -9.03 7.80 -2.51
CA SER A 24 -8.39 8.42 -3.68
C SER A 24 -8.21 7.42 -4.84
N ASP A 25 -8.84 7.72 -5.98
CA ASP A 25 -8.65 6.98 -7.24
C ASP A 25 -7.26 7.21 -7.85
N ARG A 26 -6.53 8.24 -7.40
CA ARG A 26 -5.17 8.53 -7.86
C ARG A 26 -4.13 7.96 -6.90
N ALA A 27 -3.12 7.30 -7.47
CA ALA A 27 -1.91 6.93 -6.74
C ALA A 27 -1.09 8.20 -6.44
N SER A 28 -0.65 8.34 -5.20
CA SER A 28 0.31 9.38 -4.79
C SER A 28 1.73 9.05 -5.25
N ALA A 29 2.06 7.77 -5.34
CA ALA A 29 3.30 7.25 -5.91
C ALA A 29 3.08 5.86 -6.49
N VAL A 30 3.90 5.49 -7.47
CA VAL A 30 4.01 4.14 -8.00
C VAL A 30 5.48 3.74 -7.92
N LEU A 31 5.77 2.64 -7.25
CA LEU A 31 7.12 2.23 -6.90
C LEU A 31 7.34 0.76 -7.24
N PRO A 32 8.53 0.38 -7.73
CA PRO A 32 8.76 -0.94 -8.32
C PRO A 32 8.74 -2.09 -7.30
N THR A 33 8.83 -1.78 -6.00
CA THR A 33 8.77 -2.78 -4.93
C THR A 33 7.93 -2.30 -3.76
N GLN A 34 7.37 -3.25 -3.02
CA GLN A 34 6.59 -2.99 -1.81
C GLN A 34 7.43 -2.28 -0.75
N ALA A 35 8.69 -2.70 -0.58
CA ALA A 35 9.63 -2.08 0.37
C ALA A 35 9.83 -0.59 0.05
N LYS A 36 10.08 -0.25 -1.23
CA LYS A 36 10.22 1.16 -1.65
C LYS A 36 8.95 1.97 -1.40
N ALA A 37 7.77 1.37 -1.59
CA ALA A 37 6.49 2.00 -1.28
C ALA A 37 6.31 2.27 0.23
N ILE A 38 6.74 1.33 1.07
CA ILE A 38 6.72 1.48 2.54
C ILE A 38 7.68 2.60 2.96
N ASP A 39 8.92 2.58 2.48
CA ASP A 39 9.94 3.59 2.80
C ASP A 39 9.46 4.99 2.40
N TRP A 40 8.89 5.12 1.20
CA TRP A 40 8.35 6.39 0.70
C TRP A 40 7.27 6.96 1.62
N ALA A 41 6.40 6.09 2.14
CA ALA A 41 5.31 6.46 3.03
C ALA A 41 5.79 6.79 4.45
N GLN A 42 6.72 6.00 4.99
CA GLN A 42 7.29 6.22 6.33
C GLN A 42 8.09 7.52 6.40
N GLN A 43 8.86 7.86 5.35
CA GLN A 43 9.58 9.14 5.25
C GLN A 43 8.65 10.37 5.31
N ARG A 44 7.35 10.19 5.04
CA ARG A 44 6.31 11.23 5.09
C ARG A 44 5.46 11.16 6.36
N GLY A 45 5.80 10.27 7.30
CA GLY A 45 5.07 10.09 8.55
C GLY A 45 3.66 9.54 8.36
N ALA A 46 3.43 8.75 7.31
CA ALA A 46 2.13 8.13 7.04
C ALA A 46 1.88 6.87 7.89
N ASP A 47 0.61 6.57 8.19
CA ASP A 47 0.20 5.29 8.78
C ASP A 47 0.01 4.27 7.66
N VAL A 48 0.90 3.28 7.60
CA VAL A 48 1.06 2.41 6.43
C VAL A 48 0.22 1.15 6.55
N PHE A 49 -0.60 0.88 5.53
CA PHE A 49 -1.35 -0.35 5.35
C PHE A 49 -0.95 -1.01 4.05
N VAL A 50 -0.55 -2.28 4.11
CA VAL A 50 -0.03 -3.02 2.97
C VAL A 50 -0.95 -4.16 2.60
N GLU A 51 -1.32 -4.25 1.32
CA GLU A 51 -2.14 -5.33 0.78
C GLU A 51 -1.45 -6.70 0.95
N ARG A 52 -2.22 -7.71 1.37
CA ARG A 52 -1.73 -9.09 1.43
C ARG A 52 -1.83 -9.78 0.07
N VAL A 53 -0.73 -9.79 -0.67
CA VAL A 53 -0.67 -10.30 -2.05
C VAL A 53 -0.86 -11.82 -2.21
N ARG A 54 -0.83 -12.62 -1.14
CA ARG A 54 -0.96 -14.09 -1.20
C ARG A 54 -2.30 -14.53 -0.62
N GLN A 55 -2.97 -15.45 -1.30
CA GLN A 55 -4.13 -16.17 -0.76
C GLN A 55 -3.66 -17.31 0.16
N THR A 56 -4.07 -17.25 1.41
CA THR A 56 -3.77 -18.21 2.49
C THR A 56 -4.98 -18.31 3.41
N LYS A 57 -5.10 -19.37 4.21
CA LYS A 57 -6.21 -19.50 5.19
C LYS A 57 -6.33 -18.31 6.16
N LEU A 58 -5.22 -17.61 6.43
CA LEU A 58 -5.14 -16.49 7.37
C LEU A 58 -5.11 -15.11 6.69
N GLY A 59 -5.04 -15.04 5.36
CA GLY A 59 -4.74 -13.81 4.64
C GLY A 59 -5.10 -13.87 3.17
N HIS A 60 -5.76 -12.82 2.69
CA HIS A 60 -6.20 -12.67 1.31
C HIS A 60 -5.99 -11.19 0.90
N PRO A 61 -5.96 -10.87 -0.41
CA PRO A 61 -5.72 -9.51 -0.93
C PRO A 61 -6.64 -8.41 -0.37
N ASP A 62 -7.84 -8.75 0.09
CA ASP A 62 -8.77 -7.85 0.80
C ASP A 62 -8.34 -7.49 2.24
N LYS A 63 -7.28 -8.13 2.77
CA LYS A 63 -6.78 -7.90 4.12
C LYS A 63 -5.50 -7.09 4.13
N TRP A 64 -5.47 -6.08 4.99
CA TRP A 64 -4.33 -5.20 5.20
C TRP A 64 -3.42 -5.71 6.31
N ARG A 65 -2.12 -5.52 6.15
CA ARG A 65 -1.14 -5.71 7.24
C ARG A 65 -0.39 -4.41 7.51
N ARG A 66 0.12 -4.26 8.73
CA ARG A 66 1.12 -3.25 9.06
C ARG A 66 2.52 -3.79 8.70
N PRO A 67 3.44 -2.95 8.20
CA PRO A 67 4.84 -3.33 7.96
C PRO A 67 5.53 -3.86 9.22
#